data_AF-Q95LS5-F1
#
_entry.id   AF-Q95LS5-F1
#
_cell.length_a   1.000
_cell.length_b   1.000
_cell.length_c   1.000
_cell.angle_alpha   90.00
_cell.angle_beta   90.00
_cell.angle_gamma   90.00
#
_symmetry.space_group_name_H-M   'P 1'
#
loop_
_entity.id
_entity.type
_entity.pdbx_description
1 polymer ?
#
loop_
_entity_poly.entity_id
_entity_poly.type
_entity_poly.pdbx_seq_one_letter_code
_entity_poly.pdbx_strand_id
1 'polypeptide(L)'
;MNITHSQCQMLPYHSTPTPLLSVVRNMEMEKFLKFFTYLHRLSCYQHIMLFGCSLAFPECIIDGDDSHGLLPCRSFCEAAKEGCESVLGMVNYSWPDFLKCSQFRNHTESSDVSRICFSPQQENGKQPL
;
A
#
# COMPACT_ATOMS: atom_id res chain seq x y z
N MET A 1 3.31 -2.73 16.51
CA MET A 1 2.92 -1.38 16.97
C MET A 1 1.55 -1.05 16.43
N ASN A 2 0.73 -0.31 17.19
CA ASN A 2 -0.59 0.13 16.73
C ASN A 2 -0.47 1.25 15.70
N ILE A 3 -1.37 1.24 14.71
CA ILE A 3 -1.48 2.28 13.71
C ILE A 3 -2.24 3.46 14.32
N THR A 4 -1.53 4.55 14.62
CA THR A 4 -2.10 5.75 15.26
C THR A 4 -2.51 6.85 14.29
N HIS A 5 -2.24 6.68 12.98
CA HIS A 5 -2.54 7.67 11.95
C HIS A 5 -3.98 7.53 11.48
N SER A 6 -4.81 8.56 11.70
CA SER A 6 -6.25 8.54 11.42
C SER A 6 -6.58 8.23 9.96
N GLN A 7 -5.80 8.76 9.02
CA GLN A 7 -5.98 8.51 7.58
C GLN A 7 -5.69 7.06 7.15
N CYS A 8 -5.09 6.23 8.02
CA CYS A 8 -4.81 4.82 7.74
C CYS A 8 -5.70 3.84 8.53
N GLN A 9 -6.77 4.33 9.17
CA GLN A 9 -7.76 3.48 9.86
C GLN A 9 -8.63 2.64 8.91
N MET A 10 -8.54 2.88 7.59
CA MET A 10 -9.19 2.06 6.57
C MET A 10 -8.51 0.71 6.31
N LEU A 11 -7.32 0.48 6.88
CA LEU A 11 -6.65 -0.81 6.79
C LEU A 11 -7.46 -1.88 7.53
N PRO A 12 -7.54 -3.12 7.03
CA PRO A 12 -8.31 -4.20 7.67
C PRO A 12 -7.64 -4.75 8.94
N TYR A 13 -6.46 -4.23 9.30
CA TYR A 13 -5.67 -4.61 10.48
C TYR A 13 -5.21 -3.37 11.23
N HIS A 14 -4.97 -3.52 12.54
CA HIS A 14 -4.69 -2.39 13.44
C HIS A 14 -3.23 -2.34 13.92
N SER A 15 -2.44 -3.35 13.57
CA SER A 15 -1.07 -3.49 14.04
C SER A 15 -0.12 -3.84 12.90
N THR A 16 1.02 -3.15 12.87
CA THR A 16 2.15 -3.40 11.98
C THR A 16 3.30 -4.01 12.78
N PRO A 17 4.17 -4.84 12.20
CA PRO A 17 5.44 -5.15 12.84
C PRO A 17 6.23 -3.84 13.07
N THR A 18 7.11 -3.85 14.08
CA THR A 18 8.01 -2.72 14.41
C THR A 18 8.82 -2.27 13.17
N PRO A 19 9.14 -0.97 13.05
CA PRO A 19 9.31 -0.33 11.75
C PRO A 19 10.74 -0.61 11.22
N LEU A 20 10.97 -0.93 9.96
CA LEU A 20 10.43 -0.35 8.74
C LEU A 20 10.74 -1.31 7.57
N LEU A 21 9.80 -1.45 6.64
CA LEU A 21 10.17 -1.72 5.25
C LEU A 21 11.15 -0.64 4.80
N SER A 22 12.29 -1.05 4.24
CA SER A 22 13.42 -0.24 3.80
C SER A 22 13.05 0.98 2.93
N VAL A 23 11.86 0.97 2.31
CA VAL A 23 11.35 2.03 1.44
C VAL A 23 10.99 3.30 2.22
N VAL A 24 10.38 3.19 3.40
CA VAL A 24 10.04 4.36 4.25
C VAL A 24 11.22 4.79 5.14
N ARG A 25 12.32 4.01 5.20
CA ARG A 25 13.52 4.37 5.99
C ARG A 25 14.23 5.62 5.49
N ASN A 26 14.05 5.96 4.22
CA ASN A 26 14.73 7.09 3.58
C ASN A 26 13.84 8.35 3.44
N MET A 27 12.54 8.26 3.74
CA MET A 27 11.61 9.39 3.71
C MET A 27 10.92 9.53 5.07
N GLU A 28 10.77 10.76 5.58
CA GLU A 28 9.91 11.01 6.73
C GLU A 28 8.50 10.47 6.43
N MET A 29 7.98 9.60 7.30
CA MET A 29 6.66 8.98 7.15
C MET A 29 5.55 10.01 6.93
N GLU A 30 5.65 11.16 7.59
CA GLU A 30 4.74 12.31 7.41
C GLU A 30 4.74 12.84 5.97
N LYS A 31 5.90 12.97 5.33
CA LYS A 31 6.01 13.40 3.92
C LYS A 31 5.40 12.37 2.98
N PHE A 32 5.66 11.09 3.26
CA PHE A 32 5.08 9.98 2.51
C PHE A 32 3.55 9.97 2.61
N LEU A 33 3.00 10.04 3.81
CA LEU A 33 1.55 10.08 4.02
C LEU A 33 0.92 11.34 3.44
N LYS A 34 1.59 12.49 3.54
CA LYS A 34 1.13 13.75 2.92
C LYS A 34 1.05 13.65 1.39
N PHE A 35 1.99 12.95 0.74
CA PHE A 35 1.93 12.68 -0.69
C PHE A 35 0.67 11.89 -1.07
N PHE A 36 0.36 10.81 -0.35
CA PHE A 36 -0.86 10.03 -0.60
C PHE A 36 -2.14 10.79 -0.26
N THR A 37 -2.13 11.64 0.78
CA THR A 37 -3.24 12.55 1.07
C THR A 37 -3.50 13.52 -0.08
N TYR A 38 -2.45 14.03 -0.72
CA TYR A 38 -2.60 14.91 -1.87
C TYR A 38 -3.23 14.17 -3.06
N LEU A 39 -2.71 13.00 -3.43
CA LEU A 39 -3.28 12.18 -4.49
C LEU A 39 -4.74 11.79 -4.21
N HIS A 40 -5.06 11.43 -2.97
CA HIS A 40 -6.43 11.12 -2.53
C HIS A 40 -7.37 12.32 -2.74
N ARG A 41 -6.94 13.54 -2.40
CA ARG A 41 -7.75 14.76 -2.62
C ARG A 41 -7.99 15.05 -4.10
N LEU A 42 -7.07 14.67 -4.97
CA LEU A 42 -7.24 14.78 -6.43
C LEU A 42 -8.15 13.69 -6.99
N SER A 43 -8.59 12.73 -6.18
CA SER A 43 -9.53 11.67 -6.55
C SER A 43 -9.10 10.88 -7.78
N CYS A 44 -7.78 10.73 -7.98
CA CYS A 44 -7.22 10.04 -9.15
C CYS A 44 -7.41 8.52 -9.11
N TYR A 45 -7.54 7.95 -7.92
CA TYR A 45 -7.83 6.54 -7.71
C TYR A 45 -8.46 6.32 -6.32
N GLN A 46 -9.57 5.57 -6.25
CA GLN A 46 -10.38 5.45 -5.02
C GLN A 46 -9.62 4.81 -3.84
N HIS A 47 -8.70 3.87 -4.12
CA HIS A 47 -7.93 3.16 -3.09
C HIS A 47 -6.51 3.71 -2.93
N ILE A 48 -6.22 4.94 -3.39
CA ILE A 48 -4.86 5.48 -3.36
C ILE A 48 -4.33 5.69 -1.93
N MET A 49 -5.20 6.09 -1.00
CA MET A 49 -4.83 6.22 0.41
C MET A 49 -4.56 4.84 1.02
N LEU A 50 -5.41 3.85 0.70
CA LEU A 50 -5.23 2.46 1.13
C LEU A 50 -3.88 1.91 0.65
N PHE A 51 -3.52 2.16 -0.61
CA PHE A 51 -2.23 1.77 -1.18
C PHE A 51 -1.06 2.39 -0.39
N GLY A 52 -1.07 3.71 -0.16
CA GLY A 52 -0.06 4.38 0.65
C GLY A 52 0.03 3.83 2.07
N CYS A 53 -1.11 3.68 2.76
CA CYS A 53 -1.15 3.17 4.12
C CYS A 53 -0.64 1.72 4.23
N SER A 54 -0.94 0.85 3.26
CA SER A 54 -0.44 -0.54 3.24
C SER A 54 1.08 -0.63 3.03
N LEU A 55 1.69 0.38 2.39
CA LEU A 55 3.15 0.51 2.31
C LEU A 55 3.77 1.08 3.59
N ALA A 56 3.11 2.06 4.21
CA ALA A 56 3.59 2.71 5.43
C ALA A 56 3.46 1.80 6.67
N PHE A 57 2.38 1.02 6.71
CA PHE A 57 2.02 0.12 7.80
C PHE A 57 1.64 -1.25 7.22
N PRO A 58 2.60 -2.07 6.79
CA PRO A 58 2.30 -3.40 6.25
C PRO A 58 1.72 -4.33 7.32
N GLU A 59 0.86 -5.27 6.91
CA GLU A 59 0.39 -6.36 7.78
C GLU A 59 1.57 -7.28 8.15
N CYS A 60 1.66 -7.74 9.39
CA CYS A 60 2.68 -8.72 9.78
C CYS A 60 2.23 -10.12 9.35
N ILE A 61 3.01 -10.78 8.49
CA ILE A 61 2.81 -12.20 8.15
C ILE A 61 3.91 -13.01 8.81
N ILE A 62 3.48 -14.07 9.50
CA ILE A 62 4.37 -15.06 10.14
C ILE A 62 4.49 -16.22 9.16
N ASP A 63 5.72 -16.51 8.75
CA ASP A 63 6.07 -17.61 7.85
C ASP A 63 7.15 -18.47 8.51
N GLY A 64 6.71 -19.50 9.24
CA GLY A 64 7.58 -20.29 10.10
C GLY A 64 8.18 -19.46 11.23
N ASP A 65 9.52 -19.43 11.30
CA ASP A 65 10.28 -18.63 12.27
C ASP A 65 10.53 -17.19 11.80
N ASP A 66 10.22 -16.87 10.55
CA ASP A 66 10.40 -15.54 9.97
C ASP A 66 9.10 -14.72 10.04
N SER A 67 9.24 -13.40 10.21
CA SER A 67 8.12 -12.47 10.08
C SER A 67 8.46 -11.36 9.10
N HIS A 68 7.52 -11.04 8.22
CA HIS A 68 7.70 -10.02 7.21
C HIS A 68 6.44 -9.18 7.01
N GLY A 69 6.63 -7.97 6.46
CA GLY A 69 5.52 -7.09 6.10
C GLY A 69 4.90 -7.49 4.76
N LEU A 70 3.58 -7.65 4.73
CA LEU A 70 2.81 -7.88 3.52
C LEU A 70 2.77 -6.62 2.66
N LEU A 71 3.44 -6.64 1.52
CA LEU A 71 3.45 -5.54 0.57
C LEU A 71 2.24 -5.58 -0.37
N PRO A 72 1.85 -4.44 -0.96
CA PRO A 72 0.86 -4.40 -2.03
C PRO A 72 1.19 -5.33 -3.18
N CYS A 73 0.16 -5.91 -3.79
CA CYS A 73 0.29 -6.63 -5.04
C CYS A 73 0.71 -5.69 -6.18
N ARG A 74 1.42 -6.23 -7.17
CA ARG A 74 1.78 -5.48 -8.38
C ARG A 74 0.56 -4.95 -9.11
N SER A 75 -0.50 -5.76 -9.25
CA SER A 75 -1.77 -5.31 -9.83
C SER A 75 -2.39 -4.10 -9.09
N PHE A 76 -2.26 -4.04 -7.75
CA PHE A 76 -2.74 -2.91 -6.96
C PHE A 76 -1.90 -1.65 -7.23
N CYS A 77 -0.57 -1.79 -7.32
CA CYS A 77 0.31 -0.70 -7.71
C CYS A 77 0.01 -0.20 -9.13
N GLU A 78 -0.18 -1.10 -10.08
CA GLU A 78 -0.44 -0.76 -11.48
C GLU A 78 -1.74 0.04 -11.61
N ALA A 79 -2.82 -0.37 -10.92
CA ALA A 79 -4.07 0.38 -10.87
C ALA A 79 -3.89 1.77 -10.23
N ALA A 80 -3.13 1.88 -9.13
CA ALA A 80 -2.83 3.15 -8.49
C ALA A 80 -2.01 4.09 -9.40
N LYS A 81 -1.03 3.53 -10.11
CA LYS A 81 -0.19 4.24 -11.07
C LYS A 81 -1.03 4.72 -12.25
N GLU A 82 -1.85 3.86 -12.85
CA GLU A 82 -2.70 4.20 -13.99
C GLU A 82 -3.63 5.38 -13.68
N GLY A 83 -4.26 5.38 -12.51
CA GLY A 83 -5.14 6.48 -12.08
C GLY A 83 -4.40 7.79 -11.80
N CYS A 84 -3.24 7.73 -11.14
CA CYS A 84 -2.60 8.91 -10.55
C CYS A 84 -1.36 9.44 -11.29
N GLU A 85 -0.74 8.66 -12.19
CA GLU A 85 0.45 9.10 -12.94
C GLU A 85 0.12 10.28 -13.86
N SER A 86 -1.03 10.25 -14.55
CA SER A 86 -1.47 11.35 -15.41
C SER A 86 -1.66 12.67 -14.63
N VAL A 87 -2.19 12.57 -13.42
CA VAL A 87 -2.41 13.69 -12.51
C VAL A 87 -1.09 14.28 -12.00
N LEU A 88 -0.11 13.44 -11.66
CA LEU A 88 1.24 13.90 -11.35
C LEU A 88 1.90 14.59 -12.56
N GLY A 89 1.65 14.06 -13.76
CA GLY A 89 2.15 14.64 -15.01
C GLY A 89 1.69 16.08 -15.24
N MET A 90 0.47 16.45 -14.82
CA MET A 90 -0.05 17.82 -14.93
C MET A 90 0.76 18.85 -14.14
N VAL A 91 1.48 18.42 -13.10
CA VAL A 91 2.34 19.26 -12.27
C VAL A 91 3.83 18.98 -12.51
N ASN A 92 4.19 18.37 -13.64
CA ASN A 92 5.55 17.98 -14.02
C ASN A 92 6.24 17.03 -13.03
N TYR A 93 5.46 16.20 -12.34
CA TYR A 93 5.97 15.11 -11.51
C TYR A 93 5.73 13.76 -12.20
N SER A 94 6.65 12.82 -11.98
CA SER A 94 6.50 11.44 -12.42
C SER A 94 6.08 10.53 -11.26
N TRP A 95 5.57 9.34 -11.59
CA TRP A 95 5.39 8.29 -10.61
C TRP A 95 6.74 7.93 -9.97
N PRO A 96 6.91 8.03 -8.64
CA PRO A 96 8.21 7.86 -8.01
C PRO A 96 8.84 6.47 -8.21
N ASP A 97 10.17 6.42 -8.35
CA ASP A 97 10.90 5.16 -8.53
C ASP A 97 10.71 4.17 -7.38
N PHE A 98 10.59 4.67 -6.15
CA PHE A 98 10.31 3.84 -4.98
C PHE A 98 8.89 3.24 -4.99
N LEU A 99 8.01 3.68 -5.90
CA LEU A 99 6.69 3.09 -6.16
C LEU A 99 6.65 2.34 -7.50
N LYS A 100 7.80 2.06 -8.13
CA LYS A 100 7.84 1.30 -9.39
C LYS A 100 7.24 -0.09 -9.21
N CYS A 101 6.18 -0.40 -9.96
CA CYS A 101 5.38 -1.60 -9.71
C CYS A 101 6.12 -2.93 -9.92
N SER A 102 7.22 -2.92 -10.68
CA SER A 102 8.06 -4.11 -10.90
C SER A 102 8.67 -4.67 -9.60
N GLN A 103 8.77 -3.87 -8.54
CA GLN A 103 9.29 -4.33 -7.24
C GLN A 103 8.29 -5.18 -6.45
N PHE A 104 6.98 -5.08 -6.77
CA PHE A 104 5.93 -5.83 -6.09
C PHE A 104 5.71 -7.20 -6.74
N ARG A 105 5.26 -8.15 -5.91
CA ARG A 105 4.86 -9.49 -6.35
C ARG A 105 3.40 -9.47 -6.83
N ASN A 106 3.06 -10.35 -7.76
CA ASN A 106 1.66 -10.63 -8.10
C ASN A 106 1.18 -11.87 -7.35
N HIS A 107 -0.13 -12.01 -7.18
CA HIS A 107 -0.73 -13.30 -6.91
C HIS A 107 -0.31 -14.24 -8.05
N THR A 108 0.58 -15.19 -7.74
CA THR A 108 0.75 -16.34 -8.62
C THR A 108 -0.27 -17.36 -8.17
N GLU A 109 -0.89 -18.07 -9.10
CA GLU A 109 -1.83 -19.17 -8.86
C GLU A 109 -1.13 -20.38 -8.22
N SER A 110 -0.32 -20.18 -7.16
CA SER A 110 0.15 -21.26 -6.33
C SER A 110 -1.01 -21.65 -5.42
N SER A 111 -1.41 -22.91 -5.52
CA SER A 111 -2.47 -23.62 -4.81
C SER A 111 -2.36 -23.66 -3.28
N ASP A 112 -1.58 -22.78 -2.67
CA ASP A 112 -1.58 -22.54 -1.23
C ASP A 112 -2.33 -21.25 -0.91
N VAL A 113 -3.28 -21.36 0.01
CA VAL A 113 -4.24 -20.32 0.47
C VAL A 113 -3.53 -19.17 1.23
N SER A 114 -2.21 -19.05 1.12
CA SER A 114 -1.39 -18.06 1.79
C SER A 114 -1.54 -16.69 1.12
N ARG A 115 -1.82 -15.65 1.90
CA ARG A 115 -1.90 -14.26 1.43
C ARG A 115 -0.49 -13.74 1.08
N ILE A 116 -0.11 -13.80 -0.20
CA ILE A 116 1.24 -13.45 -0.70
C ILE A 116 1.45 -11.92 -0.81
N CYS A 117 0.40 -11.17 -1.08
CA CYS A 117 0.43 -9.71 -1.18
C CYS A 117 -0.91 -9.08 -0.77
N PHE A 118 -0.90 -7.77 -0.53
CA PHE A 118 -2.07 -7.00 -0.12
C PHE A 118 -2.82 -6.44 -1.34
N SER A 119 -4.15 -6.59 -1.36
CA SER A 119 -5.02 -6.09 -2.43
C SER A 119 -6.26 -5.39 -1.85
N PRO A 120 -6.88 -4.44 -2.59
CA PRO A 120 -8.05 -3.70 -2.10
C PRO A 120 -9.28 -4.60 -1.86
N GLN A 121 -9.35 -5.80 -2.46
CA GLN A 121 -10.44 -6.75 -2.17
C GLN A 121 -10.43 -7.21 -0.69
N GLN A 122 -9.31 -7.06 0.02
CA GLN A 122 -9.20 -7.32 1.45
C GLN A 122 -9.83 -6.20 2.31
N GLU A 123 -10.18 -5.04 1.72
CA GLU A 123 -11.05 -4.02 2.34
C GLU A 123 -12.46 -4.58 2.60
N ASN A 124 -12.88 -5.57 1.80
CA ASN A 124 -14.23 -6.17 1.80
C ASN A 124 -14.43 -7.33 2.78
N GLY A 125 -13.82 -7.27 3.97
CA GLY A 125 -14.41 -7.90 5.16
C GLY A 125 -15.84 -7.37 5.47
N LYS A 126 -16.30 -6.35 4.74
CA LYS A 126 -17.71 -6.05 4.50
C LYS A 126 -17.99 -6.19 3.01
N GLN A 127 -18.81 -7.17 2.65
CA GLN A 127 -19.39 -7.28 1.31
C GLN A 127 -20.07 -5.96 0.92
N PRO A 128 -20.02 -5.52 -0.34
CA PRO A 128 -20.92 -4.49 -0.83
C PRO A 128 -22.32 -5.11 -0.90
N LEU A 129 -23.24 -4.56 -0.11
CA LEU A 129 -24.68 -4.78 -0.27
C LEU A 129 -25.21 -3.80 -1.33
#